data_AF-A0ABD1KCS6-F1
#
_entry.id   AF-A0ABD1KCS6-F1
#
_cell.length_a   1.000
_cell.length_b   1.000
_cell.length_c   1.000
_cell.angle_alpha   90.00
_cell.angle_beta   90.00
_cell.angle_gamma   90.00
#
_symmetry.space_group_name_H-M   'P 1'
#
loop_
_entity.id
_entity.type
_entity.pdbx_description
1 polymer ?
#
loop_
_entity_poly.entity_id
_entity_poly.type
_entity_poly.pdbx_seq_one_letter_code
_entity_poly.pdbx_strand_id
1 'polypeptide(L)'
;MADSSNGYTVDFSVYVGKTFDSSEKGLSYDAVMDLVQPAFLGTGYHVYVDNFYTSPTLFTDLSNLKIRACGTYRKGRKGCPPSQGVMTRTTPRGTVRWLRRKVKSRDGRYSTMEIPCPVPVVQYNKYMGGVDRSDELIQYYSAHRRVSHPYRTLFLHFFDIASTNAYILHLELAQASQQKLLSHKAFLSQLAGELCEVERFEI
;
A
#
# COMPACT_ATOMS: atom_id res chain seq x y z
N MET A 1 -4.60 0.38 4.81
CA MET A 1 -3.23 -0.14 4.91
C MET A 1 -3.25 -1.62 4.59
N ALA A 2 -2.32 -2.09 3.77
CA ALA A 2 -2.25 -3.48 3.36
C ALA A 2 -0.81 -4.00 3.42
N ASP A 3 -0.66 -5.31 3.63
CA ASP A 3 0.63 -5.99 3.55
C ASP A 3 1.13 -6.00 2.10
N SER A 4 2.36 -5.51 1.92
CA SER A 4 3.03 -5.43 0.63
C SER A 4 3.26 -6.77 -0.08
N SER A 5 3.29 -7.87 0.66
CA SER A 5 3.70 -9.19 0.16
C SER A 5 2.55 -10.00 -0.43
N ASN A 6 1.35 -9.90 0.14
CA ASN A 6 0.19 -10.71 -0.23
C ASN A 6 -1.07 -9.85 -0.53
N GLY A 7 -1.09 -8.57 -0.14
CA GLY A 7 -2.25 -7.68 -0.28
C GLY A 7 -3.26 -7.79 0.85
N TYR A 8 -2.93 -8.41 1.99
CA TYR A 8 -3.83 -8.51 3.14
C TYR A 8 -4.16 -7.12 3.67
N THR A 9 -5.45 -6.75 3.75
CA THR A 9 -5.86 -5.47 4.33
C THR A 9 -5.74 -5.55 5.84
N VAL A 10 -4.80 -4.81 6.42
CA VAL A 10 -4.51 -4.83 7.86
C VAL A 10 -5.45 -3.91 8.62
N ASP A 11 -5.66 -2.70 8.09
CA ASP A 11 -6.50 -1.68 8.72
C ASP A 11 -6.97 -0.66 7.67
N PHE A 12 -8.07 0.06 7.94
CA PHE A 12 -8.59 1.09 7.05
C PHE A 12 -9.28 2.21 7.84
N SER A 13 -9.27 3.41 7.28
CA SER A 13 -10.03 4.55 7.80
C SER A 13 -10.85 5.18 6.69
N VAL A 14 -12.11 5.52 7.00
CA VAL A 14 -13.04 6.09 6.03
C VAL A 14 -12.88 7.62 6.04
N TYR A 15 -12.46 8.18 4.91
CA TYR A 15 -12.40 9.64 4.78
C TYR A 15 -13.81 10.23 4.66
N VAL A 16 -14.25 10.93 5.70
CA VAL A 16 -15.58 11.57 5.78
C VAL A 16 -15.57 13.05 5.41
N GLY A 17 -14.44 13.59 4.93
CA GLY A 17 -14.28 15.00 4.62
C GLY A 17 -13.63 15.78 5.76
N LYS A 18 -14.21 16.94 6.11
CA LYS A 18 -13.66 17.79 7.18
C LYS A 18 -14.02 17.20 8.54
N THR A 19 -13.00 16.79 9.29
CA THR A 19 -13.11 16.41 10.70
C THR A 19 -12.81 17.62 11.59
N PHE A 20 -13.38 17.66 12.79
CA PHE A 20 -13.12 18.72 13.76
C PHE A 20 -11.80 18.52 14.54
N ASP A 21 -11.31 17.28 14.57
CA ASP A 21 -10.16 16.85 15.38
C ASP A 21 -8.85 16.72 14.58
N SER A 22 -8.72 17.41 13.43
CA SER A 22 -7.47 17.35 12.66
C SER A 22 -6.32 17.92 13.48
N SER A 23 -5.22 17.16 13.60
CA SER A 23 -4.05 17.64 14.32
C SER A 23 -3.41 18.81 13.58
N GLU A 24 -2.60 19.60 14.29
CA GLU A 24 -1.79 20.66 13.68
C GLU A 24 -0.81 20.15 12.62
N LYS A 25 -0.53 18.84 12.58
CA LYS A 25 0.35 18.19 11.60
C LYS A 25 -0.37 17.87 10.29
N GLY A 26 -1.70 17.91 10.29
CA GLY A 26 -2.57 17.85 9.12
C GLY A 26 -2.98 16.45 8.69
N LEU A 27 -4.04 16.40 7.86
CA LEU A 27 -4.74 15.18 7.43
C LEU A 27 -3.85 14.04 6.93
N SER A 28 -2.80 14.37 6.17
CA SER A 28 -1.90 13.36 5.60
C SER A 28 -1.04 12.67 6.66
N TYR A 29 -0.70 13.38 7.73
CA TYR A 29 0.03 12.82 8.86
C TYR A 29 -0.92 11.97 9.71
N ASP A 30 -2.08 12.53 10.04
CA ASP A 30 -3.08 11.88 10.91
C ASP A 30 -3.53 10.55 10.32
N ALA A 31 -3.86 10.53 9.03
CA ALA A 31 -4.25 9.30 8.34
C ALA A 31 -3.22 8.16 8.44
N VAL A 32 -1.91 8.47 8.46
CA VAL A 32 -0.89 7.43 8.61
C VAL A 32 -0.77 7.01 10.07
N MET A 33 -0.75 7.95 11.02
CA MET A 33 -0.60 7.62 12.43
C MET A 33 -1.81 6.89 13.01
N ASP A 34 -3.01 7.16 12.49
CA ASP A 34 -4.23 6.46 12.87
C ASP A 34 -4.20 4.98 12.43
N LEU A 35 -3.60 4.70 11.27
CA LEU A 35 -3.47 3.33 10.73
C LEU A 35 -2.23 2.60 11.29
N VAL A 36 -1.16 3.32 11.58
CA VAL A 36 0.11 2.76 12.04
C VAL A 36 0.17 2.86 13.55
N GLN A 37 -0.56 1.96 14.23
CA GLN A 37 -0.62 1.90 15.69
C GLN A 37 0.33 0.83 16.24
N PRO A 38 1.46 1.19 16.88
CA PRO A 38 2.41 0.23 17.43
C PRO A 38 1.83 -0.67 18.53
N ALA A 39 0.77 -0.21 19.21
CA ALA A 39 0.08 -1.00 20.22
C ALA A 39 -0.53 -2.29 19.66
N PHE A 40 -0.95 -2.27 18.40
CA PHE A 40 -1.54 -3.42 17.71
C PHE A 40 -0.53 -4.10 16.78
N LEU A 41 0.22 -3.33 16.01
CA LEU A 41 1.16 -3.85 15.01
C LEU A 41 2.48 -4.33 15.63
N GLY A 42 2.88 -3.77 16.77
CA GLY A 42 4.25 -3.91 17.27
C GLY A 42 5.23 -2.95 16.58
N THR A 43 6.50 -3.35 16.51
CA THR A 43 7.59 -2.50 15.99
C THR A 43 8.46 -3.25 14.99
N GLY A 44 9.31 -2.55 14.24
CA GLY A 44 10.23 -3.15 13.26
C GLY A 44 9.68 -3.23 11.83
N TYR A 45 8.44 -2.79 11.60
CA TYR A 45 7.85 -2.71 10.28
C TYR A 45 8.42 -1.57 9.44
N HIS A 46 8.36 -1.75 8.12
CA HIS A 46 8.68 -0.75 7.12
C HIS A 46 7.39 -0.32 6.41
N VAL A 47 7.02 0.95 6.54
CA VAL A 47 5.83 1.53 5.90
C VAL A 47 6.24 2.21 4.60
N TYR A 48 5.58 1.84 3.51
CA TYR A 48 5.77 2.45 2.19
C TYR A 48 4.55 3.31 1.87
N VAL A 49 4.77 4.60 1.59
CA VAL A 49 3.67 5.57 1.41
C VAL A 49 3.81 6.39 0.14
N ASP A 50 2.68 6.81 -0.42
CA ASP A 50 2.67 7.75 -1.53
C ASP A 50 3.14 9.16 -1.10
N ASN A 51 3.43 9.99 -2.09
CA ASN A 51 3.84 11.37 -1.95
C ASN A 51 2.86 12.26 -1.20
N PHE A 52 1.58 11.91 -1.15
CA PHE A 52 0.57 12.67 -0.42
C PHE A 52 0.86 12.64 1.08
N TYR A 53 1.21 11.46 1.61
CA TYR A 53 1.47 11.19 3.03
C TYR A 53 2.88 11.59 3.48
N THR A 54 3.84 11.62 2.55
CA THR A 54 5.25 11.82 2.89
C THR A 54 5.55 13.22 3.43
N SER A 55 6.14 13.28 4.63
CA SER A 55 6.70 14.50 5.24
C SER A 55 7.87 14.17 6.18
N PRO A 56 8.83 15.11 6.38
CA PRO A 56 9.93 14.91 7.33
C PRO A 56 9.45 14.71 8.77
N THR A 57 8.42 15.44 9.19
CA THR A 57 7.82 15.31 10.51
C THR A 57 7.26 13.91 10.72
N LEU A 58 6.46 13.40 9.78
CA LEU A 58 5.91 12.05 9.84
C LEU A 58 7.03 11.00 9.97
N PHE A 59 8.08 11.11 9.15
CA PHE A 59 9.14 10.09 9.11
C PHE A 59 9.99 10.12 10.38
N THR A 60 10.19 11.30 10.97
CA THR A 60 10.88 11.43 12.27
C THR A 60 10.07 10.78 13.38
N ASP A 61 8.77 11.04 13.42
CA ASP A 61 7.88 10.50 14.45
C ASP A 61 7.70 8.97 14.31
N LEU A 62 7.55 8.45 13.09
CA LEU A 62 7.55 7.00 12.85
C LEU A 62 8.86 6.34 13.29
N SER A 63 10.00 6.99 13.03
CA SER A 63 11.30 6.48 13.48
C SER A 63 11.40 6.40 15.00
N ASN A 64 10.83 7.38 15.72
CA ASN A 64 10.75 7.33 17.20
C ASN A 64 9.89 6.17 17.69
N LEU A 65 8.87 5.78 16.92
CA LEU A 65 8.05 4.59 17.16
C LEU A 65 8.72 3.28 16.71
N LYS A 66 10.00 3.30 16.31
CA LYS A 66 10.74 2.15 15.74
C LYS A 66 10.07 1.57 14.50
N ILE A 67 9.41 2.43 13.72
CA ILE A 67 8.81 2.10 12.43
C ILE A 67 9.58 2.86 11.36
N ARG A 68 10.11 2.13 10.39
CA ARG A 68 10.83 2.74 9.27
C ARG A 68 9.82 3.15 8.21
N ALA A 69 10.10 4.25 7.52
CA ALA A 69 9.23 4.76 6.47
C ALA A 69 10.00 5.03 5.18
N CYS A 70 9.36 4.78 4.04
CA CYS A 70 9.89 5.09 2.72
C CYS A 70 8.77 5.65 1.83
N GLY A 71 9.04 6.74 1.12
CA GLY A 71 8.05 7.39 0.29
C GLY A 71 8.69 8.40 -0.64
N THR A 72 7.97 8.73 -1.72
CA THR A 72 8.36 9.83 -2.61
C THR A 72 7.86 11.14 -2.03
N TYR A 73 8.48 12.29 -2.33
CA TYR A 73 7.96 13.59 -1.88
C TYR A 73 7.72 14.52 -3.06
N ARG A 74 6.70 15.38 -2.94
CA ARG A 74 6.40 16.41 -3.95
C ARG A 74 7.43 17.53 -3.86
N LYS A 75 7.81 18.09 -5.01
CA LYS A 75 8.64 19.30 -5.05
C LYS A 75 7.97 20.42 -4.26
N GLY A 76 8.73 21.09 -3.39
CA GLY A 76 8.21 22.15 -2.52
C GLY A 76 7.50 21.65 -1.25
N ARG A 77 7.55 20.35 -0.95
CA ARG A 77 7.10 19.83 0.35
C ARG A 77 7.90 20.49 1.48
N LYS A 78 7.20 21.09 2.45
CA LYS A 78 7.80 21.76 3.60
C LYS A 78 8.76 20.82 4.35
N GLY A 79 9.97 21.32 4.63
CA GLY A 79 11.03 20.58 5.32
C GLY A 79 11.80 19.58 4.45
N CYS A 80 11.41 19.34 3.20
CA CYS A 80 12.20 18.53 2.27
C CYS A 80 13.21 19.41 1.51
N PRO A 81 14.41 18.88 1.18
CA PRO A 81 15.36 19.60 0.35
C PRO A 81 14.74 19.88 -1.04
N PRO A 82 15.10 21.02 -1.67
CA PRO A 82 14.66 21.30 -3.03
C PRO A 82 15.15 20.21 -3.98
N SER A 83 14.25 19.70 -4.83
CA SER A 83 14.56 18.64 -5.79
C SER A 83 15.63 19.13 -6.79
N GLN A 84 16.86 18.63 -6.68
CA GLN A 84 17.90 18.81 -7.69
C GLN A 84 17.84 17.64 -8.67
N GLY A 85 17.19 17.85 -9.82
CA GLY A 85 17.09 16.84 -10.89
C GLY A 85 15.74 16.87 -11.60
N VAL A 86 15.72 17.29 -12.86
CA VAL A 86 14.50 17.57 -13.64
C VAL A 86 14.01 16.29 -14.32
N MET A 87 12.98 15.66 -13.75
CA MET A 87 12.00 14.88 -14.51
C MET A 87 10.92 15.85 -15.00
N THR A 88 10.68 15.88 -16.31
CA THR A 88 9.66 16.74 -16.92
C THR A 88 8.29 16.07 -16.85
N ARG A 89 7.20 16.84 -17.05
CA ARG A 89 5.82 16.30 -17.09
C ARG A 89 5.59 15.26 -18.20
N THR A 90 6.47 15.21 -19.19
CA THR A 90 6.47 14.24 -20.30
C THR A 90 7.13 12.91 -19.96
N THR A 91 7.74 12.77 -18.77
CA THR A 91 8.42 11.53 -18.40
C THR A 91 7.36 10.47 -18.04
N PRO A 92 7.43 9.24 -18.61
CA PRO A 92 6.48 8.18 -18.27
C PRO A 92 6.44 7.90 -16.76
N ARG A 93 5.25 7.61 -16.20
CA ARG A 93 5.11 7.18 -14.80
C ARG A 93 5.95 5.92 -14.56
N GLY A 94 6.63 5.86 -13.41
CA GLY A 94 7.57 4.78 -13.09
C GLY A 94 8.97 4.94 -13.69
N THR A 95 9.23 6.01 -14.46
CA THR A 95 10.59 6.27 -14.96
C THR A 95 11.51 6.61 -13.79
N VAL A 96 12.52 5.78 -13.55
CA VAL A 96 13.58 6.09 -12.60
C VAL A 96 14.75 6.68 -13.38
N ARG A 97 14.96 8.00 -13.29
CA ARG A 97 16.11 8.63 -13.93
C ARG A 97 17.29 8.63 -12.96
N TRP A 98 18.20 7.68 -13.15
CA TRP A 98 19.52 7.73 -12.51
C TRP A 98 20.27 8.98 -12.96
N LEU A 99 20.81 9.74 -12.00
CA LEU A 99 21.66 10.87 -12.27
C LEU A 99 22.86 10.39 -13.09
N ARG A 100 22.88 10.69 -14.40
CA ARG A 100 24.06 10.51 -15.24
C ARG A 100 25.04 11.63 -14.88
N ARG A 101 26.05 11.33 -14.06
CA ARG A 101 27.12 12.29 -13.78
C ARG A 101 28.12 12.23 -14.93
N LYS A 102 28.36 13.35 -15.60
CA LYS A 102 29.52 13.50 -16.46
C LYS A 102 30.75 13.68 -15.56
N VAL A 103 31.67 12.73 -15.61
CA VAL A 103 32.93 12.79 -14.84
C VAL A 103 34.04 13.14 -15.81
N LYS A 104 34.86 14.13 -15.47
CA LYS A 104 36.03 14.51 -16.26
C LYS A 104 37.20 13.63 -15.82
N SER A 105 37.73 12.81 -16.73
CA SER A 105 38.96 12.05 -16.50
C SER A 105 40.15 13.00 -16.40
N ARG A 106 41.27 12.52 -15.83
CA ARG A 106 42.53 13.30 -15.74
C ARG A 106 43.02 13.77 -17.12
N ASP A 107 42.68 13.03 -18.18
CA ASP A 107 42.99 13.34 -19.58
C ASP A 107 42.04 14.36 -20.24
N GLY A 108 41.17 15.00 -19.47
CA GLY A 108 40.24 16.02 -19.96
C GLY A 108 38.97 15.51 -20.67
N ARG A 109 38.86 14.20 -20.92
CA ARG A 109 37.67 13.56 -21.51
C ARG A 109 36.52 13.45 -20.51
N TYR A 110 35.30 13.71 -20.96
CA TYR A 110 34.10 13.46 -20.17
C TYR A 110 33.59 12.04 -20.42
N SER A 111 33.43 11.24 -19.37
CA SER A 111 32.72 9.96 -19.41
C SER A 111 31.37 10.09 -18.70
N THR A 112 30.38 9.32 -19.15
CA THR A 112 29.10 9.19 -18.45
C THR A 112 29.23 8.02 -17.49
N MET A 113 29.14 8.29 -16.18
CA MET A 113 29.12 7.24 -15.17
C MET A 113 27.67 6.81 -14.92
N GLU A 114 27.41 5.50 -15.01
CA GLU A 114 26.16 4.92 -14.54
C GLU A 114 26.23 4.75 -13.02
N ILE A 115 25.24 5.31 -12.31
CA ILE A 115 25.12 5.19 -10.86
C ILE A 115 24.06 4.12 -10.58
N PRO A 116 24.37 3.06 -9.80
CA PRO A 116 23.39 2.04 -9.48
C PRO A 116 22.21 2.62 -8.70
N CYS A 117 21.05 1.99 -8.84
CA CYS A 117 19.84 2.36 -8.11
C CYS A 117 20.09 2.32 -6.59
N PRO A 118 19.93 3.43 -5.84
CA PRO A 118 19.93 3.41 -4.40
C PRO A 118 18.87 2.45 -3.87
N VAL A 119 19.27 1.70 -2.86
CA VAL A 119 18.45 0.71 -2.17
C VAL A 119 17.05 1.24 -1.80
N PRO A 120 16.87 2.48 -1.30
CA PRO A 120 15.53 2.97 -0.96
C PRO A 120 14.58 3.02 -2.15
N VAL A 121 15.07 3.30 -3.36
CA VAL A 121 14.23 3.35 -4.57
C VAL A 121 13.85 1.94 -5.03
N VAL A 122 14.79 0.99 -4.98
CA VAL A 122 14.48 -0.44 -5.25
C VAL A 122 13.40 -0.92 -4.28
N GLN A 123 13.57 -0.66 -2.99
CA GLN A 123 12.65 -1.09 -1.95
C GLN A 123 11.28 -0.44 -2.12
N TYR A 124 11.22 0.87 -2.40
CA TYR A 124 9.97 1.56 -2.65
C TYR A 124 9.19 0.93 -3.81
N ASN A 125 9.84 0.77 -4.96
CA ASN A 125 9.20 0.18 -6.13
C ASN A 125 8.74 -1.27 -5.89
N LYS A 126 9.44 -2.02 -5.03
CA LYS A 126 9.09 -3.39 -4.68
C LYS A 126 7.86 -3.48 -3.78
N TYR A 127 7.70 -2.58 -2.80
CA TYR A 127 6.73 -2.76 -1.71
C TYR A 127 5.57 -1.75 -1.69
N MET A 128 5.63 -0.67 -2.47
CA MET A 128 4.57 0.36 -2.51
C MET A 128 3.20 -0.16 -2.98
N GLY A 129 3.16 -1.22 -3.80
CA GLY A 129 1.94 -1.72 -4.45
C GLY A 129 1.02 -2.59 -3.58
N GLY A 130 1.25 -2.68 -2.26
CA GLY A 130 0.45 -3.56 -1.38
C GLY A 130 -1.05 -3.21 -1.38
N VAL A 131 -1.38 -1.91 -1.33
CA VAL A 131 -2.77 -1.45 -1.37
C VAL A 131 -3.39 -1.68 -2.74
N ASP A 132 -2.69 -1.35 -3.82
CA ASP A 132 -3.16 -1.58 -5.19
C ASP A 132 -3.49 -3.07 -5.43
N ARG A 133 -2.65 -3.98 -4.89
CA ARG A 133 -2.89 -5.42 -4.95
C ARG A 133 -4.12 -5.85 -4.16
N SER A 134 -4.34 -5.27 -2.97
CA SER A 134 -5.56 -5.52 -2.19
C SER A 134 -6.80 -5.09 -2.96
N ASP A 135 -6.77 -3.89 -3.54
CA ASP A 135 -7.87 -3.33 -4.33
C ASP A 135 -8.15 -4.19 -5.57
N GLU A 136 -7.11 -4.67 -6.24
CA GLU A 136 -7.21 -5.60 -7.37
C GLU A 136 -7.90 -6.91 -6.96
N LEU A 137 -7.47 -7.54 -5.86
CA LEU A 137 -8.08 -8.78 -5.36
C LEU A 137 -9.56 -8.62 -5.03
N ILE A 138 -9.92 -7.48 -4.42
CA ILE A 138 -11.30 -7.12 -4.09
C ILE A 138 -12.12 -6.95 -5.38
N GLN A 139 -11.61 -6.19 -6.35
CA GLN A 139 -12.34 -5.87 -7.58
C GLN A 139 -12.68 -7.10 -8.41
N TYR A 140 -11.81 -8.13 -8.45
CA TYR A 140 -12.04 -9.33 -9.24
C TYR A 140 -13.34 -10.09 -8.90
N TYR A 141 -13.75 -10.10 -7.63
CA TYR A 141 -14.94 -10.82 -7.17
C TYR A 141 -15.89 -9.93 -6.36
N SER A 142 -15.80 -8.63 -6.56
CA SER A 142 -16.54 -7.66 -5.78
C SER A 142 -18.05 -7.88 -5.87
N ALA A 143 -18.72 -7.86 -4.72
CA ALA A 143 -20.17 -7.85 -4.63
C ALA A 143 -20.78 -6.46 -4.93
N HIS A 144 -19.98 -5.50 -5.40
CA HIS A 144 -20.43 -4.14 -5.69
C HIS A 144 -21.60 -4.13 -6.68
N ARG A 145 -22.75 -3.72 -6.17
CA ARG A 145 -23.98 -3.46 -6.93
C ARG A 145 -24.32 -1.99 -6.79
N ARG A 146 -24.95 -1.40 -7.81
CA ARG A 146 -25.45 -0.02 -7.71
C ARG A 146 -26.57 0.00 -6.66
N VAL A 147 -26.27 0.57 -5.50
CA VAL A 147 -27.21 0.72 -4.39
C VAL A 147 -27.61 2.19 -4.23
N SER A 148 -28.85 2.44 -3.82
CA SER A 148 -29.40 3.79 -3.67
C SER A 148 -28.87 4.53 -2.45
N HIS A 149 -28.37 3.81 -1.43
CA HIS A 149 -27.95 4.40 -0.17
C HIS A 149 -26.45 4.16 0.07
N PRO A 150 -25.67 5.20 0.42
CA PRO A 150 -24.21 5.13 0.50
C PRO A 150 -23.69 4.19 1.58
N TYR A 151 -24.41 4.01 2.70
CA TYR A 151 -24.03 3.07 3.76
C TYR A 151 -24.03 1.61 3.27
N ARG A 152 -24.87 1.27 2.28
CA ARG A 152 -24.89 -0.08 1.70
C ARG A 152 -23.64 -0.33 0.85
N THR A 153 -23.17 0.68 0.13
CA THR A 153 -21.90 0.61 -0.61
C THR A 153 -20.75 0.36 0.36
N LEU A 154 -20.73 1.08 1.48
CA LEU A 154 -19.70 0.92 2.51
C LEU A 154 -19.74 -0.49 3.12
N PHE A 155 -20.93 -0.98 3.48
CA PHE A 155 -21.10 -2.33 4.01
C PHE A 155 -20.62 -3.40 3.03
N LEU A 156 -20.98 -3.30 1.75
CA LEU A 156 -20.54 -4.25 0.73
C LEU A 156 -19.02 -4.22 0.55
N HIS A 157 -18.40 -3.05 0.63
CA HIS A 157 -16.95 -2.94 0.60
C HIS A 157 -16.28 -3.63 1.81
N PHE A 158 -16.83 -3.48 3.02
CA PHE A 158 -16.32 -4.20 4.19
C PHE A 158 -16.46 -5.72 4.06
N PHE A 159 -17.56 -6.18 3.47
CA PHE A 159 -17.75 -7.59 3.18
C PHE A 159 -16.75 -8.11 2.13
N ASP A 160 -16.48 -7.33 1.08
CA ASP A 160 -15.48 -7.67 0.07
C ASP A 160 -14.07 -7.76 0.68
N ILE A 161 -13.69 -6.81 1.55
CA ILE A 161 -12.42 -6.84 2.30
C ILE A 161 -12.33 -8.10 3.16
N ALA A 162 -13.35 -8.37 3.97
CA ALA A 162 -13.38 -9.52 4.88
C ALA A 162 -13.26 -10.85 4.12
N SER A 163 -14.00 -10.99 3.02
CA SER A 163 -13.96 -12.18 2.16
C SER A 163 -12.58 -12.38 1.51
N THR A 164 -11.97 -11.29 1.04
CA THR A 164 -10.62 -11.31 0.44
C THR A 164 -9.56 -11.66 1.48
N ASN A 165 -9.62 -11.07 2.67
CA ASN A 165 -8.71 -11.40 3.78
C ASN A 165 -8.86 -12.87 4.22
N ALA A 166 -10.09 -13.38 4.32
CA ALA A 166 -10.34 -14.79 4.65
C ALA A 166 -9.73 -15.73 3.60
N TYR A 167 -9.81 -15.37 2.31
CA TYR A 167 -9.15 -16.13 1.25
C TYR A 167 -7.62 -16.10 1.38
N ILE A 168 -7.01 -14.96 1.67
CA ILE A 168 -5.56 -14.86 1.89
C ILE A 168 -5.12 -15.77 3.05
N LEU A 169 -5.85 -15.73 4.17
CA LEU A 169 -5.58 -16.61 5.31
C LEU A 169 -5.73 -18.10 4.95
N HIS A 170 -6.74 -18.46 4.15
CA HIS A 170 -6.89 -19.82 3.64
C HIS A 170 -5.66 -20.26 2.84
N LEU A 171 -5.12 -19.40 1.96
CA LEU A 171 -3.92 -19.72 1.19
C LEU A 171 -2.72 -19.97 2.10
N GLU A 172 -2.51 -19.15 3.12
CA GLU A 172 -1.40 -19.29 4.06
C GLU A 172 -1.53 -20.57 4.91
N LEU A 173 -2.72 -20.83 5.45
CA LEU A 173 -2.98 -22.02 6.27
C LEU A 173 -2.92 -23.32 5.46
N ALA A 174 -3.43 -23.31 4.23
CA ALA A 174 -3.38 -24.47 3.34
C ALA A 174 -1.95 -24.79 2.92
N GLN A 175 -1.12 -23.76 2.66
CA GLN A 175 0.32 -23.95 2.39
C GLN A 175 1.04 -24.54 3.61
N ALA A 176 0.78 -24.01 4.81
CA ALA A 176 1.38 -24.51 6.05
C ALA A 176 0.98 -25.96 6.36
N SER A 177 -0.26 -26.33 6.03
CA SER A 177 -0.83 -27.65 6.34
C SER A 177 -0.76 -28.65 5.17
N GLN A 178 -0.12 -28.30 4.06
CA GLN A 178 -0.10 -29.07 2.80
C GLN A 178 -1.50 -29.48 2.27
N GLN A 179 -2.51 -28.67 2.55
CA GLN A 179 -3.86 -28.91 2.07
C GLN A 179 -4.04 -28.38 0.63
N LYS A 180 -5.09 -28.85 -0.04
CA LYS A 180 -5.43 -28.39 -1.38
C LYS A 180 -5.76 -26.90 -1.37
N LEU A 181 -5.01 -26.14 -2.16
CA LEU A 181 -5.28 -24.72 -2.40
C LEU A 181 -6.54 -24.57 -3.26
N LEU A 182 -7.52 -23.84 -2.76
CA LEU A 182 -8.68 -23.45 -3.54
C LEU A 182 -8.34 -22.21 -4.39
N SER A 183 -8.91 -22.14 -5.60
CA SER A 183 -8.91 -20.88 -6.34
C SER A 183 -9.84 -19.87 -5.66
N HIS A 184 -9.59 -18.58 -5.85
CA HIS A 184 -10.41 -17.52 -5.24
C HIS A 184 -11.91 -17.71 -5.50
N LYS A 185 -12.30 -18.01 -6.74
CA LYS A 185 -13.69 -18.33 -7.10
C LYS A 185 -14.26 -19.53 -6.34
N ALA A 186 -13.49 -20.62 -6.23
CA ALA A 186 -13.93 -21.83 -5.55
C ALA A 186 -14.10 -21.59 -4.05
N PHE A 187 -13.16 -20.86 -3.44
CA PHE A 187 -13.25 -20.44 -2.05
C PHE A 187 -14.51 -19.60 -1.80
N LEU A 188 -14.77 -18.57 -2.62
CA LEU A 188 -15.96 -17.72 -2.45
C LEU A 188 -17.27 -18.47 -2.67
N SER A 189 -17.29 -19.45 -3.57
CA SER A 189 -18.47 -20.30 -3.79
C SER A 189 -18.75 -21.19 -2.58
N GLN A 190 -17.71 -21.73 -1.96
CA GLN A 190 -17.84 -22.49 -0.71
C GLN A 190 -18.30 -21.59 0.45
N LEU A 191 -17.67 -20.42 0.61
CA LEU A 191 -18.05 -19.43 1.63
C LEU A 191 -19.52 -19.01 1.48
N ALA A 192 -19.97 -18.74 0.26
CA ALA A 192 -21.37 -18.39 0.01
C ALA A 192 -22.33 -19.54 0.36
N GLY A 193 -21.97 -20.79 0.03
CA GLY A 193 -22.76 -21.96 0.41
C GLY A 193 -22.89 -22.12 1.93
N GLU A 194 -21.78 -21.94 2.65
CA GLU A 194 -21.73 -22.01 4.11
C GLU A 194 -22.53 -20.88 4.77
N LEU A 195 -22.44 -19.65 4.26
CA LEU A 195 -23.19 -18.50 4.78
C LEU A 195 -24.70 -18.57 4.50
N CYS A 196 -25.10 -19.21 3.40
CA CYS A 196 -26.50 -19.35 3.03
C CYS A 196 -27.16 -20.63 3.59
N GLU A 197 -26.44 -21.42 4.41
CA GLU A 197 -26.90 -22.71 4.92
C GLU A 197 -27.40 -23.66 3.81
N VAL A 198 -26.85 -23.53 2.59
CA VAL A 198 -27.22 -24.43 1.50
C VAL A 198 -26.46 -25.73 1.73
N GLU A 199 -27.12 -26.68 2.37
CA GLU A 199 -26.65 -28.07 2.44
C GLU A 199 -26.28 -28.52 1.03
N ARG A 200 -25.06 -29.07 0.89
CA ARG A 200 -24.61 -29.64 -0.38
C ARG A 200 -25.54 -30.82 -0.67
N PHE A 201 -26.51 -30.62 -1.55
CA PHE A 201 -27.19 -31.72 -2.20
C PHE A 201 -26.17 -32.41 -3.11
N GLU A 202 -25.53 -33.45 -2.58
CA GLU A 202 -24.86 -34.46 -3.39
C GLU A 202 -25.91 -35.12 -4.28
N ILE A 203 -25.68 -35.10 -5.60
CA ILE A 203 -26.39 -35.93 -6.58
C ILE A 203 -25.57 -37.19 -6.82
#